data_AF-A0A7W2B0P1-F1
#
_entry.id   AF-A0A7W2B0P1-F1
#
_cell.length_a   1.000
_cell.length_b   1.000
_cell.length_c   1.000
_cell.angle_alpha   90.00
_cell.angle_beta   90.00
_cell.angle_gamma   90.00
#
_symmetry.space_group_name_H-M   'P 1'
#
loop_
_entity.id
_entity.type
_entity.pdbx_description
1 polymer ?
#
loop_
_entity_poly.entity_id
_entity_poly.type
_entity_poly.pdbx_seq_one_letter_code
_entity_poly.pdbx_strand_id
1 'polypeptide(L)' 'MTFVKTKLRLKEMAKGEVLEVKLSDGEPLESVPENIIQDGHQVLKIISNGKDSRIFIKKN' A
#
# COMPACT_ATOMS: atom_id res chain seq x y z
N MET A 1 9.76 -1.68 -4.50
CA MET A 1 8.94 -0.54 -4.94
C MET A 1 8.78 0.37 -3.74
N THR A 2 9.18 1.63 -3.81
CA THR A 2 9.05 2.58 -2.67
C THR A 2 7.61 3.05 -2.52
N PHE A 3 7.17 3.38 -1.31
CA PHE A 3 5.83 3.85 -1.00
C PHE A 3 5.39 5.07 -1.83
N VAL A 4 6.33 5.93 -2.22
CA VAL A 4 6.07 7.08 -3.11
C VAL A 4 5.48 6.64 -4.46
N LYS A 5 6.03 5.57 -5.06
CA LYS A 5 5.52 5.02 -6.33
C LYS A 5 4.14 4.38 -6.16
N THR A 6 3.90 3.75 -5.01
CA THR A 6 2.59 3.20 -4.65
C THR A 6 1.52 4.29 -4.59
N LYS A 7 1.79 5.43 -3.93
CA LYS A 7 0.85 6.56 -3.89
C LYS A 7 0.54 7.12 -5.28
N LEU A 8 1.57 7.28 -6.12
CA LEU A 8 1.38 7.73 -7.51
C LEU A 8 0.44 6.78 -8.26
N ARG A 9 0.64 5.47 -8.14
CA ARG A 9 -0.24 4.50 -8.78
C ARG A 9 -1.65 4.48 -8.21
N LEU A 10 -1.82 4.60 -6.90
CA LEU A 10 -3.15 4.74 -6.30
C LEU A 10 -3.86 5.97 -6.85
N LYS A 11 -3.19 7.11 -7.06
CA LYS A 11 -3.81 8.31 -7.64
C LYS A 11 -4.30 8.08 -9.06
N GLU A 12 -3.57 7.32 -9.87
CA GLU A 12 -3.92 6.98 -11.26
C GLU A 12 -4.99 5.88 -11.37
N MET A 13 -5.22 5.09 -10.32
CA MET A 13 -6.22 4.01 -10.32
C MET A 13 -7.66 4.49 -10.17
N ALA A 14 -8.58 3.68 -10.67
CA ALA A 14 -10.01 3.94 -10.55
C ALA A 14 -10.54 3.58 -9.15
N LYS A 15 -11.66 4.22 -8.78
CA LYS A 15 -12.39 3.95 -7.54
C LYS A 15 -12.83 2.48 -7.51
N GLY A 16 -12.46 1.76 -6.46
CA GLY A 16 -12.78 0.34 -6.27
C GLY A 16 -11.68 -0.64 -6.69
N GLU A 17 -10.62 -0.19 -7.37
CA GLU A 17 -9.51 -1.07 -7.73
C GLU A 17 -8.62 -1.42 -6.54
N VAL A 18 -7.95 -2.57 -6.64
CA VAL A 18 -7.05 -3.09 -5.61
C VAL A 18 -5.61 -3.13 -6.13
N LEU A 19 -4.70 -2.48 -5.41
CA LEU A 19 -3.27 -2.47 -5.69
C LEU A 19 -2.54 -3.44 -4.76
N GLU A 20 -1.80 -4.39 -5.32
CA GLU A 20 -0.82 -5.18 -4.59
C GLU A 20 0.53 -4.46 -4.58
N VAL A 21 1.08 -4.25 -3.39
CA VAL A 21 2.36 -3.58 -3.17
C VAL A 21 3.31 -4.54 -2.49
N LYS A 22 4.40 -4.90 -3.18
CA LYS A 22 5.55 -5.59 -2.58
C LYS A 22 6.57 -4.59 -2.05
N LEU A 23 6.75 -4.61 -0.74
CA LEU A 23 7.77 -3.89 0.01
C LEU A 23 8.90 -4.87 0.38
N SER A 24 10.12 -4.42 0.20
CA SER A 24 11.32 -5.10 0.71
C SER A 24 11.69 -4.49 2.08
N ASP A 25 12.46 -5.22 2.89
CA ASP A 25 12.81 -4.99 4.32
C ASP A 25 13.40 -3.61 4.73
N GLY A 26 13.33 -2.59 3.88
CA GLY A 26 13.83 -1.23 4.16
C GLY A 26 12.74 -0.15 4.35
N GLU A 27 11.46 -0.45 4.13
CA GLU A 27 10.38 0.54 4.23
C GLU A 27 9.51 0.30 5.48
N PRO A 28 9.23 1.34 6.29
CA PRO A 28 8.40 1.21 7.47
C PRO A 28 6.96 0.86 7.07
N LEU A 29 6.64 -0.42 7.28
CA LEU A 29 5.33 -1.00 7.02
C LEU A 29 4.22 -0.34 7.84
N GLU A 30 4.57 0.34 8.94
CA GLU A 30 3.64 1.05 9.82
C GLU A 30 3.20 2.40 9.23
N SER A 31 4.10 3.12 8.52
CA SER A 31 3.79 4.43 7.94
C SER A 31 2.90 4.34 6.70
N VAL A 32 2.92 3.20 6.02
CA VAL A 32 2.14 2.93 4.79
C VAL A 32 0.62 2.89 5.05
N PRO A 33 0.09 2.03 5.94
CA PRO A 33 -1.34 1.95 6.21
C PRO A 33 -1.88 3.28 6.76
N GLU A 34 -1.13 3.97 7.63
CA GLU A 34 -1.56 5.25 8.21
C GLU A 34 -1.77 6.32 7.14
N ASN A 35 -0.83 6.43 6.19
CA ASN A 35 -0.95 7.34 5.05
C ASN A 35 -2.12 7.00 4.11
N ILE A 36 -2.39 5.70 3.92
CA ILE A 36 -3.47 5.22 3.05
C ILE A 36 -4.84 5.55 3.66
N ILE A 37 -4.98 5.37 4.97
CA ILE A 37 -6.18 5.74 5.71
C ILE A 37 -6.36 7.27 5.65
N GLN A 38 -5.29 8.06 5.81
CA GLN A 38 -5.33 9.52 5.63
C GLN A 38 -5.73 9.96 4.21
N ASP A 39 -5.29 9.25 3.17
CA ASP A 39 -5.69 9.50 1.78
C ASP A 39 -7.15 9.06 1.51
N GLY A 40 -7.84 8.45 2.48
CA GLY A 40 -9.22 7.95 2.36
C GLY A 40 -9.31 6.61 1.62
N HIS A 41 -8.19 5.92 1.45
CA HIS A 41 -8.10 4.59 0.86
C HIS A 41 -8.21 3.50 1.94
N GLN A 42 -8.50 2.27 1.53
CA GLN A 42 -8.75 1.17 2.45
C GLN A 42 -7.68 0.09 2.32
N VAL A 43 -7.01 -0.26 3.42
CA VAL A 43 -6.10 -1.41 3.43
C VAL A 43 -6.91 -2.68 3.58
N LEU A 44 -6.85 -3.57 2.60
CA LEU A 44 -7.57 -4.85 2.62
C LEU A 44 -6.79 -5.93 3.37
N LYS A 45 -5.48 -6.00 3.14
CA LYS A 45 -4.65 -7.08 3.69
C LYS A 45 -3.19 -6.67 3.76
N ILE A 46 -2.51 -7.10 4.81
CA ILE A 46 -1.07 -6.97 4.99
C ILE A 46 -0.51 -8.37 5.23
N ILE A 47 0.55 -8.73 4.51
CA ILE A 47 1.25 -10.01 4.62
C ILE A 47 2.72 -9.70 4.81
N SER A 48 3.26 -9.95 6.00
CA SER A 48 4.66 -9.70 6.31
C SER A 48 5.36 -11.02 6.58
N ASN A 49 6.35 -11.37 5.77
CA ASN A 49 7.09 -12.64 5.88
C ASN A 49 8.54 -12.44 6.37
N GLY A 50 8.84 -11.33 7.05
CA GLY A 50 10.16 -11.03 7.62
C GLY A 50 11.29 -10.69 6.63
N LYS A 51 11.15 -11.02 5.34
CA LYS A 51 12.02 -10.56 4.24
C LYS A 51 11.28 -9.71 3.21
N ASP A 52 10.04 -10.09 2.95
CA ASP A 52 9.16 -9.45 1.99
C ASP A 52 7.82 -9.18 2.64
N SER A 53 7.30 -8.01 2.34
CA SER A 53 6.00 -7.57 2.83
C SER A 53 5.09 -7.23 1.66
N ARG A 54 3.84 -7.64 1.74
CA ARG A 54 2.82 -7.38 0.72
C ARG A 54 1.65 -6.66 1.34
N ILE A 55 1.23 -5.57 0.73
CA ILE A 55 0.08 -4.79 1.17
C ILE A 55 -0.92 -4.72 0.02
N PHE A 56 -2.18 -4.97 0.33
CA PHE A 56 -3.30 -4.86 -0.59
C PHE A 56 -4.12 -3.64 -0.22
N ILE A 57 -4.27 -2.73 -1.16
CA ILE A 57 -4.87 -1.42 -0.94
C ILE A 57 -6.01 -1.27 -1.92
N LYS A 58 -7.21 -1.03 -1.42
CA LYS A 58 -8.38 -0.71 -2.22
C LYS A 58 -8.54 0.81 -2.29
N LYS A 59 -8.59 1.33 -3.50
CA LYS A 59 -8.96 2.72 -3.71
C LYS A 59 -10.46 2.89 -3.46
N ASN A 60 -10.79 3.88 -2.65
CA ASN A 60 -12.16 4.25 -2.32
C ASN A 60 -12.54 5.57 -2.96
#